data_AF-A0A5D0NCN0-F1
#
_entry.id   AF-A0A5D0NCN0-F1
#
_cell.length_a   1.000
_cell.length_b   1.000
_cell.length_c   1.000
_cell.angle_alpha   90.00
_cell.angle_beta   90.00
_cell.angle_gamma   90.00
#
_symmetry.space_group_name_H-M   'P 1'
#
loop_
_entity.id
_entity.type
_entity.pdbx_description
1 polymer ?
#
loop_
_entity_poly.entity_id
_entity_poly.type
_entity_poly.pdbx_seq_one_letter_code
_entity_poly.pdbx_strand_id
1 'polypeptide(L)'
;MRHLTRRALALTLPLVLPAALCAVPARAAPPGARDGWRLVAAEPFDRRIDDARHPWRPDGDGPSSPYDVDMYDNDGAYFDTVGGPAFRAQLAAMRTYRKSFTFGEHGWLTAELAARDADGDGRPDAPPALTSRNGVARLDEPSHQAGVVIRSTRDLPAEYRVEMTLRGLDFGGQRGGSWDYPDGRINGYSPKGCKTNFPWASGGDFARPECEWADVRTDSNGFYYMSIMDYRRVAPHNNVFIHGHRKVAMDSYNRYRYAGSGLLYCNPVTRQYEPYSAGTGNGVNAIFMTDDRRYAAMPGTEYLMQSECGYRKGGAIVSTVDLKPELLPDEPYTFAVERRGGAYTMEMSGVFAHAGRATFRYTRSFVQDGEPIWHYNQRPDEYDGRFDADWTWTGPGGTLVDRGTWPAGSAYPDRFMIGDPHMNFYEGSARVDDIRMYVPD
;
A
#
# COMPACT_ATOMS: atom_id res chain seq x y z
N MET A 1 78.70 52.04 19.95
CA MET A 1 78.39 50.95 18.99
C MET A 1 76.90 50.70 19.03
N ARG A 2 76.30 50.52 17.86
CA ARG A 2 74.86 50.52 17.56
C ARG A 2 74.11 49.42 18.30
N HIS A 3 72.95 49.72 18.89
CA HIS A 3 71.87 48.73 18.99
C HIS A 3 70.51 49.34 18.70
N LEU A 4 69.85 48.71 17.74
CA LEU A 4 68.57 49.03 17.12
C LEU A 4 67.41 48.77 18.07
N THR A 5 66.53 49.76 18.22
CA THR A 5 65.19 49.61 18.81
C THR A 5 64.23 49.09 17.74
N ARG A 6 63.77 47.84 17.87
CA ARG A 6 62.63 47.30 17.13
C ARG A 6 61.34 47.68 17.85
N ARG A 7 60.49 48.48 17.19
CA ARG A 7 59.08 48.67 17.54
C ARG A 7 58.28 47.46 17.07
N ALA A 8 57.51 46.83 17.95
CA ALA A 8 56.45 45.89 17.58
C ALA A 8 55.11 46.63 17.67
N LEU A 9 54.41 46.73 16.54
CA LEU A 9 53.00 47.14 16.49
C LEU A 9 52.14 45.94 16.93
N ALA A 10 51.33 46.12 17.97
CA ALA A 10 50.25 45.19 18.28
C ALA A 10 49.04 45.52 17.40
N LEU A 11 48.73 44.64 16.44
CA LEU A 11 47.46 44.64 15.72
C LEU A 11 46.42 43.90 16.57
N THR A 12 45.42 44.61 17.09
CA THR A 12 44.23 44.02 17.70
C THR A 12 43.21 43.69 16.61
N LEU A 13 43.04 42.40 16.29
CA LEU A 13 41.90 41.90 15.52
C LEU A 13 40.70 41.70 16.47
N PRO A 14 39.50 42.19 16.14
CA PRO A 14 38.31 41.86 16.90
C PRO A 14 37.91 40.41 16.62
N LEU A 15 37.86 39.59 17.67
CA LEU A 15 37.21 38.29 17.66
C LEU A 15 35.69 38.52 17.47
N VAL A 16 35.18 38.18 16.28
CA VAL A 16 33.73 38.00 16.08
C VAL A 16 33.42 36.56 16.44
N LEU A 17 32.87 36.35 17.63
CA LEU A 17 32.28 35.07 18.05
C LEU A 17 30.96 34.86 17.28
N PRO A 18 30.81 33.79 16.48
CA PRO A 18 29.52 33.43 15.94
C PRO A 18 28.61 32.98 17.10
N ALA A 19 27.53 33.72 17.34
CA ALA A 19 26.46 33.28 18.20
C ALA A 19 25.82 32.04 17.57
N ALA A 20 26.15 30.87 18.10
CA ALA A 20 25.43 29.64 17.82
C ALA A 20 24.00 29.84 18.31
N LEU A 21 23.06 30.07 17.38
CA LEU A 21 21.64 29.93 17.63
C LEU A 21 21.39 28.45 17.94
N CYS A 22 21.43 28.10 19.22
CA CYS A 22 20.90 26.84 19.71
C CYS A 22 19.39 26.85 19.43
N ALA A 23 18.99 26.29 18.28
CA ALA A 23 17.60 25.94 18.05
C ALA A 23 17.20 24.94 19.14
N VAL A 24 16.31 25.37 20.02
CA VAL A 24 15.68 24.48 21.01
C VAL A 24 14.96 23.39 20.21
N PRO A 25 15.24 22.10 20.44
CA PRO A 25 14.53 21.04 19.73
C PRO A 25 13.03 21.20 20.00
N ALA A 26 12.25 21.21 18.91
CA ALA A 26 10.80 21.23 18.99
C ALA A 26 10.35 20.07 19.89
N ARG A 27 9.73 20.43 21.01
CA ARG A 27 9.16 19.48 21.96
C ARG A 27 8.04 18.75 21.24
N ALA A 28 8.18 17.43 21.05
CA ALA A 28 7.14 16.60 20.46
C ALA A 28 5.82 16.81 21.23
N ALA A 29 4.75 17.12 20.51
CA ALA A 29 3.42 17.23 21.09
C ALA A 29 3.06 15.89 21.78
N PRO A 30 2.32 15.92 22.90
CA PRO A 30 1.86 14.70 23.53
C PRO A 30 1.02 13.87 22.54
N PRO A 31 1.16 12.53 22.53
CA PRO A 31 0.42 11.67 21.63
C PRO A 31 -1.06 11.71 21.99
N GLY A 32 -1.88 12.43 21.22
CA GLY A 32 -3.34 12.36 21.36
C GLY A 32 -4.13 13.62 21.01
N ALA A 33 -3.53 14.80 20.97
CA ALA A 33 -4.23 16.02 20.56
C ALA A 33 -3.72 16.46 19.19
N ARG A 34 -4.56 16.32 18.17
CA ARG A 34 -4.38 16.95 16.86
C ARG A 34 -5.52 17.94 16.71
N ASP A 35 -5.23 19.15 16.26
CA ASP A 35 -6.23 20.22 16.22
C ASP A 35 -7.49 19.79 15.47
N GLY A 36 -8.64 19.79 16.16
CA GLY A 36 -9.94 19.39 15.62
C GLY A 36 -10.14 17.89 15.45
N TRP A 37 -9.34 17.05 16.13
CA TRP A 37 -9.37 15.59 16.10
C TRP A 37 -9.18 14.99 17.50
N ARG A 38 -10.11 14.13 17.88
CA ARG A 38 -10.09 13.34 19.11
C ARG A 38 -9.62 11.91 18.84
N LEU A 39 -8.59 11.47 19.56
CA LEU A 39 -8.15 10.07 19.55
C LEU A 39 -9.24 9.17 20.13
N VAL A 40 -9.62 8.11 19.40
CA VAL A 40 -10.64 7.13 19.84
C VAL A 40 -10.13 5.70 19.94
N ALA A 41 -9.03 5.38 19.25
CA ALA A 41 -8.34 4.10 19.39
C ALA A 41 -6.86 4.25 19.07
N ALA A 42 -6.03 3.47 19.74
CA ALA A 42 -4.61 3.35 19.45
C ALA A 42 -4.16 1.91 19.67
N GLU A 43 -3.26 1.44 18.82
CA GLU A 43 -2.55 0.18 18.99
C GLU A 43 -1.05 0.46 18.96
N PRO A 44 -0.37 0.48 20.11
CA PRO A 44 1.08 0.66 20.20
C PRO A 44 1.84 -0.68 20.15
N PHE A 45 1.16 -1.81 19.99
CA PHE A 45 1.75 -3.16 19.94
C PHE A 45 2.51 -3.59 21.21
N ASP A 46 2.23 -2.95 22.35
CA ASP A 46 2.77 -3.34 23.66
C ASP A 46 2.22 -4.70 24.13
N ARG A 47 1.01 -5.06 23.69
CA ARG A 47 0.46 -6.40 23.90
C ARG A 47 1.01 -7.32 22.82
N ARG A 48 1.61 -8.43 23.24
CA ARG A 48 2.14 -9.45 22.33
C ARG A 48 1.03 -10.00 21.43
N ILE A 49 1.26 -9.90 20.12
CA ILE A 49 0.55 -10.62 19.08
C ILE A 49 1.35 -11.90 18.78
N ASP A 50 0.66 -13.03 18.82
CA ASP A 50 1.24 -14.36 18.64
C ASP A 50 0.29 -15.16 17.74
N ASP A 51 0.40 -14.96 16.43
CA ASP A 51 -0.51 -15.53 15.44
C ASP A 51 -0.46 -17.06 15.35
N ALA A 52 0.60 -17.68 15.87
CA ALA A 52 0.71 -19.13 16.01
C ALA A 52 -0.41 -19.74 16.88
N ARG A 53 -1.07 -18.92 17.71
CA ARG A 53 -2.23 -19.35 18.53
C ARG A 53 -3.53 -19.44 17.75
N HIS A 54 -3.55 -18.93 16.52
CA HIS A 54 -4.73 -18.89 15.67
C HIS A 54 -4.60 -19.90 14.52
N PRO A 55 -5.56 -20.81 14.35
CA PRO A 55 -5.46 -21.87 13.36
C PRO A 55 -5.65 -21.32 11.94
N TRP A 56 -4.90 -21.90 11.01
CA TRP A 56 -5.22 -21.81 9.58
C TRP A 56 -6.47 -22.63 9.29
N ARG A 57 -7.34 -22.12 8.42
CA ARG A 57 -8.54 -22.80 7.96
C ARG A 57 -8.53 -22.84 6.43
N PRO A 58 -8.87 -23.97 5.81
CA PRO A 58 -9.03 -24.01 4.37
C PRO A 58 -10.18 -23.08 3.98
N ASP A 59 -10.00 -22.41 2.86
CA ASP A 59 -10.97 -21.58 2.18
C ASP A 59 -11.15 -22.15 0.78
N GLY A 60 -12.38 -22.58 0.48
CA GLY A 60 -12.70 -23.18 -0.81
C GLY A 60 -12.99 -22.14 -1.90
N ASP A 61 -12.85 -20.85 -1.55
CA ASP A 61 -13.37 -19.72 -2.33
C ASP A 61 -14.89 -19.88 -2.59
N GLY A 62 -15.44 -19.09 -3.51
CA GLY A 62 -16.83 -19.16 -3.97
C GLY A 62 -17.88 -18.70 -2.94
N PRO A 63 -19.19 -18.82 -3.27
CA PRO A 63 -20.27 -18.16 -2.51
C PRO A 63 -20.45 -18.56 -1.03
N SER A 64 -19.79 -19.64 -0.62
CA SER A 64 -19.78 -20.08 0.78
C SER A 64 -18.62 -19.50 1.59
N SER A 65 -17.60 -18.98 0.91
CA SER A 65 -16.47 -18.33 1.54
C SER A 65 -16.95 -17.03 2.20
N PRO A 66 -16.50 -16.73 3.43
CA PRO A 66 -16.79 -15.45 4.04
C PRO A 66 -16.03 -14.30 3.36
N TYR A 67 -15.11 -14.62 2.44
CA TYR A 67 -14.31 -13.68 1.64
C TYR A 67 -14.90 -13.44 0.25
N ASP A 68 -15.98 -14.15 -0.14
CA ASP A 68 -16.70 -13.87 -1.39
C ASP A 68 -17.35 -12.49 -1.35
N VAL A 69 -17.05 -11.67 -2.35
CA VAL A 69 -17.52 -10.29 -2.46
C VAL A 69 -18.20 -10.07 -3.80
N ASP A 70 -17.50 -10.33 -4.91
CA ASP A 70 -18.04 -10.15 -6.24
C ASP A 70 -17.33 -11.00 -7.32
N MET A 71 -17.64 -10.72 -8.59
CA MET A 71 -17.12 -11.48 -9.74
C MET A 71 -15.61 -11.37 -9.98
N TYR A 72 -14.90 -10.54 -9.23
CA TYR A 72 -13.45 -10.39 -9.31
C TYR A 72 -12.70 -11.20 -8.24
N ASP A 73 -13.41 -11.95 -7.38
CA ASP A 73 -12.78 -12.79 -6.36
C ASP A 73 -11.86 -13.88 -6.98
N ASN A 74 -11.13 -14.61 -6.13
CA ASN A 74 -10.12 -15.60 -6.50
C ASN A 74 -10.62 -16.67 -7.47
N ASP A 75 -11.89 -17.05 -7.38
CA ASP A 75 -12.59 -17.97 -8.30
C ASP A 75 -13.69 -17.27 -9.11
N GLY A 76 -13.69 -15.94 -9.13
CA GLY A 76 -14.76 -15.12 -9.67
C GLY A 76 -14.96 -15.27 -11.18
N ALA A 77 -16.19 -14.95 -11.62
CA ALA A 77 -16.62 -15.09 -13.02
C ALA A 77 -15.73 -14.34 -14.03
N TYR A 78 -14.99 -13.31 -13.59
CA TYR A 78 -14.01 -12.62 -14.41
C TYR A 78 -12.92 -13.58 -14.91
N PHE A 79 -12.30 -14.35 -14.00
CA PHE A 79 -11.24 -15.28 -14.37
C PHE A 79 -11.74 -16.46 -15.17
N ASP A 80 -12.94 -16.95 -14.87
CA ASP A 80 -13.65 -17.92 -15.71
C ASP A 80 -13.84 -17.41 -17.14
N THR A 81 -14.07 -16.12 -17.32
CA THR A 81 -14.25 -15.49 -18.64
C THR A 81 -12.92 -15.34 -19.38
N VAL A 82 -11.89 -14.78 -18.74
CA VAL A 82 -10.61 -14.47 -19.40
C VAL A 82 -9.67 -15.67 -19.52
N GLY A 83 -9.76 -16.65 -18.63
CA GLY A 83 -8.90 -17.84 -18.60
C GLY A 83 -9.63 -19.14 -18.92
N GLY A 84 -10.97 -19.18 -18.83
CA GLY A 84 -11.77 -20.33 -19.27
C GLY A 84 -11.49 -21.61 -18.48
N PRO A 85 -11.67 -22.79 -19.10
CA PRO A 85 -11.40 -24.08 -18.47
C PRO A 85 -9.96 -24.23 -17.95
N ALA A 86 -8.99 -23.59 -18.61
CA ALA A 86 -7.59 -23.66 -18.20
C ALA A 86 -7.37 -22.98 -16.84
N PHE A 87 -7.97 -21.81 -16.60
CA PHE A 87 -7.92 -21.16 -15.31
C PHE A 87 -8.48 -22.05 -14.19
N ARG A 88 -9.66 -22.65 -14.40
CA ARG A 88 -10.26 -23.56 -13.41
C ARG A 88 -9.36 -24.76 -13.08
N ALA A 89 -8.67 -25.31 -14.08
CA ALA A 89 -7.73 -26.39 -13.87
C ALA A 89 -6.54 -25.96 -12.99
N GLN A 90 -6.01 -24.74 -13.22
CA GLN A 90 -4.92 -24.19 -12.40
C GLN A 90 -5.37 -23.90 -10.97
N LEU A 91 -6.53 -23.27 -10.81
CA LEU A 91 -7.09 -22.95 -9.49
C LEU A 91 -7.36 -24.22 -8.67
N ALA A 92 -7.91 -25.28 -9.30
CA ALA A 92 -8.16 -26.56 -8.64
C ALA A 92 -6.88 -27.33 -8.23
N ALA A 93 -5.72 -26.96 -8.76
CA ALA A 93 -4.44 -27.59 -8.42
C ALA A 93 -3.83 -27.04 -7.11
N MET A 94 -4.38 -25.96 -6.55
CA MET A 94 -3.93 -25.36 -5.29
C MET A 94 -5.10 -25.21 -4.31
N ARG A 95 -4.77 -25.03 -3.03
CA ARG A 95 -5.76 -24.68 -2.00
C ARG A 95 -5.38 -23.38 -1.33
N THR A 96 -6.38 -22.59 -0.95
CA THR A 96 -6.18 -21.39 -0.15
C THR A 96 -6.44 -21.70 1.31
N TYR A 97 -5.58 -21.21 2.20
CA TYR A 97 -5.80 -21.20 3.64
C TYR A 97 -5.85 -19.77 4.15
N ARG A 98 -6.71 -19.54 5.13
CA ARG A 98 -6.95 -18.24 5.75
C ARG A 98 -6.69 -18.32 7.25
N LYS A 99 -6.18 -17.24 7.82
CA LYS A 99 -6.08 -17.03 9.27
C LYS A 99 -6.58 -15.63 9.59
N SER A 100 -7.53 -15.54 10.53
CA SER A 100 -8.14 -14.28 10.96
C SER A 100 -8.19 -14.20 12.48
N PHE A 101 -7.79 -13.06 13.05
CA PHE A 101 -7.92 -12.80 14.48
C PHE A 101 -7.96 -11.31 14.80
N THR A 102 -8.80 -10.94 15.79
CA THR A 102 -8.90 -9.56 16.27
C THR A 102 -7.85 -9.27 17.35
N PHE A 103 -7.32 -8.05 17.36
CA PHE A 103 -6.39 -7.59 18.38
C PHE A 103 -6.58 -6.09 18.68
N GLY A 104 -5.79 -5.61 19.63
CA GLY A 104 -5.87 -4.27 20.18
C GLY A 104 -7.02 -4.04 21.14
N GLU A 105 -7.12 -2.82 21.66
CA GLU A 105 -8.14 -2.47 22.63
C GLU A 105 -9.55 -2.72 22.08
N HIS A 106 -10.36 -3.47 22.81
CA HIS A 106 -11.71 -3.90 22.36
C HIS A 106 -11.75 -4.60 20.99
N GLY A 107 -10.61 -5.15 20.52
CA GLY A 107 -10.54 -5.87 19.24
C GLY A 107 -10.78 -4.97 18.04
N TRP A 108 -10.41 -3.69 18.10
CA TRP A 108 -10.70 -2.72 17.03
C TRP A 108 -9.93 -2.98 15.72
N LEU A 109 -8.88 -3.80 15.77
CA LEU A 109 -8.10 -4.26 14.61
C LEU A 109 -8.32 -5.74 14.35
N THR A 110 -8.21 -6.15 13.09
CA THR A 110 -8.16 -7.55 12.67
C THR A 110 -6.94 -7.79 11.80
N ALA A 111 -6.25 -8.90 12.04
CA ALA A 111 -5.26 -9.46 11.14
C ALA A 111 -5.96 -10.43 10.19
N GLU A 112 -5.73 -10.29 8.90
CA GLU A 112 -6.18 -11.25 7.87
C GLU A 112 -4.96 -11.72 7.10
N LEU A 113 -4.76 -13.03 7.08
CA LEU A 113 -3.64 -13.67 6.42
C LEU A 113 -4.16 -14.73 5.46
N ALA A 114 -3.48 -14.87 4.32
CA ALA A 114 -3.74 -15.90 3.33
C ALA A 114 -2.43 -16.58 2.93
N ALA A 115 -2.50 -17.86 2.62
CA ALA A 115 -1.39 -18.61 2.06
C ALA A 115 -1.92 -19.78 1.23
N ARG A 116 -1.15 -20.18 0.22
CA ARG A 116 -1.46 -21.34 -0.61
C ARG A 116 -0.90 -22.62 0.01
N ASP A 117 -1.56 -23.71 -0.30
CA ASP A 117 -1.09 -25.09 -0.17
C ASP A 117 -0.97 -25.59 -1.61
N ALA A 118 0.24 -25.48 -2.17
CA ALA A 118 0.54 -25.76 -3.56
C ALA A 118 0.91 -27.23 -3.78
N ASP A 119 1.39 -27.93 -2.75
CA ASP A 119 1.73 -29.36 -2.82
C ASP A 119 0.57 -30.29 -2.40
N GLY A 120 -0.49 -29.73 -1.83
CA GLY A 120 -1.71 -30.44 -1.45
C GLY A 120 -1.57 -31.26 -0.17
N ASP A 121 -0.57 -30.99 0.68
CA ASP A 121 -0.33 -31.74 1.92
C ASP A 121 -1.33 -31.40 3.05
N GLY A 122 -2.19 -30.41 2.84
CA GLY A 122 -3.18 -29.94 3.80
C GLY A 122 -2.69 -28.83 4.74
N ARG A 123 -1.56 -28.18 4.42
CA ARG A 123 -1.00 -27.06 5.19
C ARG A 123 -0.55 -25.94 4.26
N PRO A 124 -0.64 -24.68 4.71
CA PRO A 124 -0.11 -23.58 3.92
C PRO A 124 1.42 -23.65 3.80
N ASP A 125 1.90 -23.44 2.59
CA ASP A 125 3.30 -23.27 2.22
C ASP A 125 3.81 -21.89 2.61
N ALA A 126 4.99 -21.85 3.23
CA ALA A 126 5.68 -20.62 3.63
C ALA A 126 4.72 -19.51 4.13
N PRO A 127 3.88 -19.81 5.15
CA PRO A 127 2.80 -18.91 5.53
C PRO A 127 3.36 -17.57 6.05
N PRO A 128 2.66 -16.46 5.79
CA PRO A 128 3.01 -15.18 6.36
C PRO A 128 2.68 -15.17 7.86
N ALA A 129 3.22 -14.20 8.58
CA ALA A 129 3.00 -14.03 10.01
C ALA A 129 2.78 -12.56 10.38
N LEU A 130 1.92 -12.35 11.37
CA LEU A 130 1.80 -11.09 12.10
C LEU A 130 2.11 -11.34 13.57
N THR A 131 3.20 -10.78 14.06
CA THR A 131 3.60 -10.90 15.47
C THR A 131 3.89 -9.53 16.05
N SER A 132 3.96 -9.39 17.38
CA SER A 132 4.49 -8.18 17.98
C SER A 132 5.47 -8.47 19.11
N ARG A 133 6.48 -7.62 19.23
CA ARG A 133 7.49 -7.67 20.29
C ARG A 133 8.06 -6.28 20.53
N ASN A 134 8.18 -5.91 21.81
CA ASN A 134 8.77 -4.63 22.25
C ASN A 134 8.08 -3.40 21.63
N GLY A 135 6.74 -3.38 21.59
CA GLY A 135 5.98 -2.23 21.07
C GLY A 135 6.08 -2.05 19.56
N VAL A 136 6.28 -3.13 18.81
CA VAL A 136 6.40 -3.12 17.35
C VAL A 136 5.70 -4.36 16.79
N ALA A 137 4.78 -4.16 15.84
CA ALA A 137 4.27 -5.24 15.01
C ALA A 137 5.25 -5.56 13.88
N ARG A 138 5.44 -6.84 13.60
CA ARG A 138 6.20 -7.36 12.47
C ARG A 138 5.26 -8.13 11.56
N LEU A 139 5.18 -7.67 10.32
CA LEU A 139 4.60 -8.39 9.19
C LEU A 139 5.77 -9.12 8.51
N ASP A 140 5.66 -10.43 8.34
CA ASP A 140 6.68 -11.27 7.71
C ASP A 140 6.00 -12.10 6.62
N GLU A 141 6.46 -11.95 5.39
CA GLU A 141 5.87 -12.56 4.22
C GLU A 141 6.97 -13.22 3.37
N PRO A 142 7.25 -14.51 3.65
CA PRO A 142 8.38 -15.19 3.02
C PRO A 142 8.10 -15.68 1.59
N SER A 143 6.87 -15.52 1.08
CA SER A 143 6.49 -15.94 -0.27
C SER A 143 5.44 -15.02 -0.89
N HIS A 144 5.62 -14.70 -2.17
CA HIS A 144 4.66 -13.99 -3.03
C HIS A 144 3.30 -14.65 -3.27
N GLN A 145 3.12 -15.89 -2.78
CA GLN A 145 1.89 -16.65 -2.90
C GLN A 145 0.98 -16.49 -1.66
N ALA A 146 1.28 -15.50 -0.82
CA ALA A 146 0.63 -15.25 0.44
C ALA A 146 0.12 -13.80 0.51
N GLY A 147 -0.48 -13.44 1.64
CA GLY A 147 -0.73 -12.04 1.97
C GLY A 147 -0.93 -11.86 3.46
N VAL A 148 -0.57 -10.69 3.98
CA VAL A 148 -0.82 -10.30 5.37
C VAL A 148 -1.23 -8.84 5.44
N VAL A 149 -2.43 -8.61 5.99
CA VAL A 149 -2.95 -7.26 6.22
C VAL A 149 -3.42 -7.06 7.65
N ILE A 150 -3.26 -5.82 8.12
CA ILE A 150 -3.95 -5.27 9.28
C ILE A 150 -5.08 -4.37 8.77
N ARG A 151 -6.29 -4.59 9.26
CA ARG A 151 -7.47 -3.78 8.91
C ARG A 151 -8.28 -3.35 10.13
N SER A 152 -9.19 -2.39 9.94
CA SER A 152 -10.22 -2.11 10.95
C SER A 152 -11.18 -3.30 11.12
N THR A 153 -11.59 -3.59 12.35
CA THR A 153 -12.58 -4.61 12.67
C THR A 153 -14.01 -4.17 12.36
N ARG A 154 -14.28 -2.86 12.38
CA ARG A 154 -15.59 -2.26 12.08
C ARG A 154 -15.49 -1.24 10.95
N ASP A 155 -16.63 -0.94 10.33
CA ASP A 155 -16.76 0.12 9.34
C ASP A 155 -16.31 1.42 10.01
N LEU A 156 -15.51 2.22 9.32
CA LEU A 156 -15.08 3.52 9.84
C LEU A 156 -16.28 4.47 9.92
N PRO A 157 -16.28 5.42 10.87
CA PRO A 157 -17.37 6.39 11.01
C PRO A 157 -17.43 7.32 9.78
N ALA A 158 -18.47 8.15 9.72
CA ALA A 158 -18.66 9.10 8.62
C ALA A 158 -17.47 10.07 8.44
N GLU A 159 -16.84 10.47 9.54
CA GLU A 159 -15.62 11.27 9.51
C GLU A 159 -14.58 10.64 10.43
N TYR A 160 -13.36 10.49 9.91
CA TYR A 160 -12.28 9.83 10.60
C TYR A 160 -10.93 10.32 10.11
N ARG A 161 -9.91 10.00 10.90
CA ARG A 161 -8.52 9.97 10.48
C ARG A 161 -7.86 8.72 11.02
N VAL A 162 -7.15 7.99 10.17
CA VAL A 162 -6.32 6.84 10.55
C VAL A 162 -4.88 7.18 10.25
N GLU A 163 -3.99 6.89 11.20
CA GLU A 163 -2.55 7.12 11.12
C GLU A 163 -1.79 5.82 11.41
N MET A 164 -0.67 5.61 10.71
CA MET A 164 0.26 4.51 10.95
C MET A 164 1.70 5.02 10.95
N THR A 165 2.51 4.54 11.89
CA THR A 165 3.96 4.81 11.95
C THR A 165 4.75 3.59 11.50
N LEU A 166 5.51 3.72 10.42
CA LEU A 166 6.35 2.68 9.83
C LEU A 166 7.79 2.80 10.34
N ARG A 167 8.32 1.73 10.93
CA ARG A 167 9.69 1.62 11.47
C ARG A 167 10.58 0.65 10.68
N GLY A 168 10.04 -0.06 9.70
CA GLY A 168 10.85 -0.96 8.88
C GLY A 168 10.09 -1.36 7.63
N LEU A 169 10.80 -1.44 6.51
CA LEU A 169 10.22 -1.84 5.23
C LEU A 169 11.25 -2.63 4.44
N ASP A 170 10.84 -3.82 3.99
CA ASP A 170 11.63 -4.64 3.10
C ASP A 170 10.77 -5.36 2.04
N PHE A 171 9.96 -4.59 1.31
CA PHE A 171 9.09 -5.06 0.22
C PHE A 171 9.58 -4.51 -1.16
N GLY A 172 10.83 -4.84 -1.49
CA GLY A 172 11.50 -4.42 -2.73
C GLY A 172 11.95 -2.95 -2.78
N GLY A 173 12.35 -2.50 -3.97
CA GLY A 173 13.11 -1.27 -4.19
C GLY A 173 14.60 -1.47 -3.96
N GLN A 174 15.41 -0.44 -4.16
CA GLN A 174 16.85 -0.54 -3.88
C GLN A 174 17.12 -0.59 -2.37
N ARG A 175 18.21 -1.28 -2.01
CA ARG A 175 18.84 -1.23 -0.68
C ARG A 175 20.29 -0.81 -0.84
N GLY A 176 20.64 0.33 -0.25
CA GLY A 176 21.99 0.89 -0.39
C GLY A 176 22.38 1.13 -1.86
N GLY A 177 21.41 1.50 -2.70
CA GLY A 177 21.62 1.76 -4.13
C GLY A 177 21.62 0.52 -5.04
N SER A 178 21.35 -0.69 -4.50
CA SER A 178 21.32 -1.93 -5.29
C SER A 178 19.93 -2.57 -5.30
N TRP A 179 19.52 -3.07 -6.46
CA TRP A 179 18.34 -3.93 -6.60
C TRP A 179 18.64 -5.40 -6.28
N ASP A 180 19.90 -5.79 -6.44
CA ASP A 180 20.44 -7.12 -6.15
C ASP A 180 21.05 -7.04 -4.75
N TYR A 181 20.38 -7.64 -3.77
CA TYR A 181 20.71 -7.50 -2.36
C TYR A 181 21.92 -8.40 -2.02
N PRO A 182 22.74 -8.03 -1.02
CA PRO A 182 23.92 -8.81 -0.65
C PRO A 182 23.64 -10.25 -0.21
N ASP A 183 22.42 -10.52 0.25
CA ASP A 183 21.93 -11.85 0.66
C ASP A 183 21.41 -12.70 -0.52
N GLY A 184 21.56 -12.21 -1.75
CA GLY A 184 21.15 -12.88 -2.98
C GLY A 184 19.69 -12.66 -3.36
N ARG A 185 18.94 -11.84 -2.60
CA ARG A 185 17.58 -11.45 -3.00
C ARG A 185 17.61 -10.46 -4.16
N ILE A 186 16.56 -10.47 -4.98
CA ILE A 186 16.38 -9.55 -6.10
C ILE A 186 15.07 -8.82 -5.87
N ASN A 187 15.11 -7.49 -5.77
CA ASN A 187 13.93 -6.67 -5.48
C ASN A 187 13.13 -7.16 -4.25
N GLY A 188 13.83 -7.61 -3.20
CA GLY A 188 13.23 -8.16 -1.98
C GLY A 188 12.87 -9.65 -2.04
N TYR A 189 12.78 -10.26 -3.21
CA TYR A 189 12.41 -11.68 -3.36
C TYR A 189 13.58 -12.62 -3.10
N SER A 190 13.30 -13.71 -2.39
CA SER A 190 14.17 -14.87 -2.31
C SER A 190 14.51 -15.45 -3.70
N PRO A 191 15.72 -15.98 -3.90
CA PRO A 191 16.14 -16.53 -5.18
C PRO A 191 15.52 -17.91 -5.49
N LYS A 192 14.76 -18.49 -4.56
CA LYS A 192 14.25 -19.87 -4.64
C LYS A 192 12.94 -19.96 -5.44
N GLY A 193 12.83 -20.98 -6.27
CA GLY A 193 11.62 -21.27 -7.05
C GLY A 193 11.34 -20.25 -8.14
N CYS A 194 10.26 -20.47 -8.90
CA CYS A 194 9.71 -19.42 -9.74
C CYS A 194 8.83 -18.47 -8.91
N LYS A 195 8.85 -17.20 -9.25
CA LYS A 195 8.07 -16.14 -8.60
C LYS A 195 7.19 -15.52 -9.66
N THR A 196 5.90 -15.82 -9.67
CA THR A 196 5.04 -15.40 -10.78
C THR A 196 3.68 -14.89 -10.34
N ASN A 197 2.97 -14.23 -11.24
CA ASN A 197 1.60 -13.78 -11.00
C ASN A 197 0.55 -14.92 -11.11
N PHE A 198 0.97 -16.18 -11.13
CA PHE A 198 0.09 -17.35 -11.19
C PHE A 198 -0.92 -17.38 -10.04
N PRO A 199 -2.17 -17.84 -10.24
CA PRO A 199 -2.84 -18.11 -11.52
C PRO A 199 -3.69 -16.92 -12.01
N TRP A 200 -3.59 -15.76 -11.35
CA TRP A 200 -4.44 -14.59 -11.62
C TRP A 200 -3.76 -13.60 -12.56
N ALA A 201 -3.92 -13.86 -13.86
CA ALA A 201 -3.53 -12.93 -14.92
C ALA A 201 -4.75 -12.21 -15.50
N SER A 202 -4.52 -11.08 -16.17
CA SER A 202 -5.54 -10.32 -16.91
C SER A 202 -5.75 -10.82 -18.35
N GLY A 203 -5.17 -11.97 -18.70
CA GLY A 203 -5.22 -12.54 -20.04
C GLY A 203 -3.99 -13.37 -20.41
N GLY A 204 -4.00 -13.93 -21.61
CA GLY A 204 -2.93 -14.78 -22.13
C GLY A 204 -3.23 -16.27 -21.99
N ASP A 205 -2.20 -17.10 -22.06
CA ASP A 205 -2.31 -18.55 -21.93
C ASP A 205 -2.30 -18.99 -20.46
N PHE A 206 -3.44 -19.49 -19.97
CA PHE A 206 -3.61 -20.01 -18.62
C PHE A 206 -3.22 -21.50 -18.50
N ALA A 207 -3.00 -22.21 -19.60
CA ALA A 207 -2.65 -23.63 -19.59
C ALA A 207 -1.16 -23.88 -19.32
N ARG A 208 -0.32 -22.85 -19.45
CA ARG A 208 1.12 -22.96 -19.27
C ARG A 208 1.51 -23.29 -17.81
N PRO A 209 2.62 -24.02 -17.59
CA PRO A 209 3.16 -24.29 -16.25
C PRO A 209 3.47 -23.00 -15.49
N GLU A 210 3.34 -23.00 -14.15
CA GLU A 210 3.53 -21.81 -13.30
C GLU A 210 4.81 -21.04 -13.62
N CYS A 211 5.95 -21.71 -13.79
CA CYS A 211 7.22 -21.03 -14.03
C CYS A 211 7.36 -20.35 -15.41
N GLU A 212 6.37 -20.49 -16.29
CA GLU A 212 6.27 -19.76 -17.56
C GLU A 212 5.35 -18.52 -17.49
N TRP A 213 4.76 -18.25 -16.32
CA TRP A 213 4.00 -17.03 -16.06
C TRP A 213 4.92 -15.82 -15.86
N ALA A 214 4.33 -14.62 -15.81
CA ALA A 214 5.10 -13.39 -15.71
C ALA A 214 5.91 -13.37 -14.39
N ASP A 215 7.22 -13.22 -14.50
CA ASP A 215 8.15 -13.22 -13.36
C ASP A 215 7.99 -11.93 -12.53
N VAL A 216 7.39 -12.03 -11.34
CA VAL A 216 7.17 -10.85 -10.48
C VAL A 216 8.46 -10.35 -9.84
N ARG A 217 9.47 -11.21 -9.68
CA ARG A 217 10.75 -10.84 -9.07
C ARG A 217 11.52 -9.82 -9.90
N THR A 218 11.46 -9.94 -11.22
CA THR A 218 12.07 -9.00 -12.15
C THR A 218 11.08 -7.97 -12.71
N ASP A 219 9.82 -8.02 -12.24
CA ASP A 219 8.79 -7.04 -12.56
C ASP A 219 8.60 -6.04 -11.41
N SER A 220 7.86 -6.41 -10.36
CA SER A 220 7.44 -5.50 -9.29
C SER A 220 7.28 -6.20 -7.94
N ASN A 221 7.71 -5.50 -6.88
CA ASN A 221 7.31 -5.75 -5.48
C ASN A 221 6.52 -4.54 -4.95
N GLY A 222 6.04 -4.57 -3.72
CA GLY A 222 5.28 -3.44 -3.17
C GLY A 222 4.72 -3.66 -1.78
N PHE A 223 4.09 -2.62 -1.27
CA PHE A 223 3.47 -2.58 0.04
C PHE A 223 2.39 -1.50 0.08
N TYR A 224 1.26 -1.80 0.73
CA TYR A 224 0.20 -0.83 0.98
C TYR A 224 0.42 -0.17 2.34
N TYR A 225 0.92 1.06 2.33
CA TYR A 225 1.19 1.84 3.54
C TYR A 225 -0.11 2.18 4.28
N MET A 226 -1.14 2.56 3.54
CA MET A 226 -2.50 2.77 4.04
C MET A 226 -3.44 2.83 2.85
N SER A 227 -4.57 2.13 2.89
CA SER A 227 -5.63 2.25 1.89
C SER A 227 -6.99 2.21 2.52
N ILE A 228 -7.97 2.81 1.86
CA ILE A 228 -9.39 2.69 2.22
C ILE A 228 -10.05 1.83 1.16
N MET A 229 -10.57 0.69 1.61
CA MET A 229 -11.26 -0.28 0.79
C MET A 229 -12.77 -0.08 0.88
N ASP A 230 -13.51 -0.59 -0.10
CA ASP A 230 -14.95 -0.41 -0.27
C ASP A 230 -15.80 -1.62 0.16
N TYR A 231 -15.19 -2.63 0.81
CA TYR A 231 -15.83 -3.87 1.24
C TYR A 231 -15.50 -4.20 2.70
N ARG A 232 -16.37 -4.99 3.37
CA ARG A 232 -16.30 -5.16 4.84
C ARG A 232 -15.18 -6.07 5.33
N ARG A 233 -14.99 -7.21 4.66
CA ARG A 233 -13.99 -8.21 5.07
C ARG A 233 -12.72 -8.03 4.27
N VAL A 234 -12.05 -6.89 4.48
CA VAL A 234 -10.76 -6.63 3.84
C VAL A 234 -9.75 -7.70 4.20
N ALA A 235 -9.24 -8.41 3.21
CA ALA A 235 -8.34 -9.53 3.35
C ALA A 235 -7.43 -9.60 2.12
N PRO A 236 -6.37 -10.41 2.13
CA PRO A 236 -5.61 -10.65 0.91
C PRO A 236 -6.49 -11.27 -0.18
N HIS A 237 -6.34 -10.87 -1.42
CA HIS A 237 -7.00 -11.47 -2.58
C HIS A 237 -6.04 -11.46 -3.77
N ASN A 238 -6.48 -11.95 -4.91
CA ASN A 238 -5.78 -11.75 -6.16
C ASN A 238 -5.62 -10.24 -6.51
N ASN A 239 -4.59 -9.92 -7.31
CA ASN A 239 -4.29 -8.54 -7.70
C ASN A 239 -5.44 -7.80 -8.42
N VAL A 240 -6.27 -8.51 -9.19
CA VAL A 240 -7.39 -7.86 -9.93
C VAL A 240 -8.44 -7.34 -8.94
N PHE A 241 -8.84 -8.18 -7.99
CA PHE A 241 -9.78 -7.84 -6.94
C PHE A 241 -9.34 -6.60 -6.17
N ILE A 242 -8.11 -6.61 -5.66
CA ILE A 242 -7.59 -5.48 -4.87
C ILE A 242 -7.57 -4.18 -5.68
N HIS A 243 -7.26 -4.25 -6.98
CA HIS A 243 -7.26 -3.06 -7.83
C HIS A 243 -8.67 -2.50 -8.12
N GLY A 244 -9.73 -3.31 -7.99
CA GLY A 244 -11.13 -2.88 -8.15
C GLY A 244 -11.78 -2.32 -6.88
N HIS A 245 -11.23 -2.62 -5.70
CA HIS A 245 -11.88 -2.37 -4.40
C HIS A 245 -11.21 -1.31 -3.52
N ARG A 246 -10.47 -0.38 -4.13
CA ARG A 246 -9.79 0.73 -3.44
C ARG A 246 -10.55 2.01 -3.72
N LYS A 247 -10.74 2.84 -2.69
CA LYS A 247 -11.22 4.22 -2.84
C LYS A 247 -10.03 5.18 -2.95
N VAL A 248 -9.09 5.03 -2.01
CA VAL A 248 -7.80 5.74 -1.99
C VAL A 248 -6.70 4.80 -1.52
N ALA A 249 -5.48 5.00 -2.01
CA ALA A 249 -4.33 4.20 -1.64
C ALA A 249 -3.04 5.02 -1.58
N MET A 250 -2.30 4.84 -0.48
CA MET A 250 -0.86 5.05 -0.47
C MET A 250 -0.18 3.69 -0.56
N ASP A 251 0.37 3.38 -1.72
CA ASP A 251 1.07 2.13 -2.01
C ASP A 251 2.45 2.38 -2.61
N SER A 252 3.21 1.31 -2.75
CA SER A 252 4.46 1.29 -3.51
C SER A 252 4.35 0.28 -4.64
N TYR A 253 4.88 0.67 -5.80
CA TYR A 253 4.99 -0.20 -6.97
C TYR A 253 6.45 -0.26 -7.41
N ASN A 254 7.22 -1.08 -6.70
CA ASN A 254 8.68 -1.11 -6.73
C ASN A 254 9.14 -1.96 -7.91
N ARG A 255 9.22 -1.33 -9.08
CA ARG A 255 9.52 -1.96 -10.36
C ARG A 255 11.01 -2.14 -10.61
N TYR A 256 11.46 -3.38 -10.77
CA TYR A 256 12.87 -3.72 -10.90
C TYR A 256 13.48 -3.11 -12.17
N ARG A 257 14.48 -2.23 -12.00
CA ARG A 257 15.26 -1.59 -13.08
C ARG A 257 14.40 -1.03 -14.24
N TYR A 258 13.21 -0.51 -13.93
CA TYR A 258 12.28 -0.04 -14.96
C TYR A 258 12.79 1.20 -15.69
N ALA A 259 12.79 1.14 -17.03
CA ALA A 259 13.26 2.20 -17.91
C ALA A 259 12.16 2.71 -18.87
N GLY A 260 10.92 2.25 -18.71
CA GLY A 260 9.80 2.72 -19.52
C GLY A 260 9.28 4.09 -19.07
N SER A 261 8.30 4.61 -19.81
CA SER A 261 7.65 5.90 -19.52
C SER A 261 6.39 5.80 -18.66
N GLY A 262 5.96 4.59 -18.32
CA GLY A 262 4.73 4.33 -17.56
C GLY A 262 4.84 4.60 -16.06
N LEU A 263 6.02 4.99 -15.56
CA LEU A 263 6.28 5.32 -14.16
C LEU A 263 7.17 6.55 -14.07
N LEU A 264 6.86 7.45 -13.14
CA LEU A 264 7.59 8.69 -12.91
C LEU A 264 7.76 8.95 -11.41
N TYR A 265 8.80 9.68 -11.05
CA TYR A 265 8.92 10.33 -9.74
C TYR A 265 8.54 11.80 -9.85
N CYS A 266 7.85 12.32 -8.84
CA CYS A 266 7.84 13.75 -8.63
C CYS A 266 9.06 14.15 -7.81
N ASN A 267 9.86 15.09 -8.32
CA ASN A 267 10.85 15.79 -7.51
C ASN A 267 10.22 17.08 -6.96
N PRO A 268 9.85 17.12 -5.66
CA PRO A 268 9.12 18.26 -5.09
C PRO A 268 9.98 19.54 -4.99
N VAL A 269 11.31 19.42 -5.01
CA VAL A 269 12.22 20.57 -4.96
C VAL A 269 12.27 21.29 -6.31
N THR A 270 12.36 20.53 -7.41
CA THR A 270 12.40 21.09 -8.77
C THR A 270 11.01 21.28 -9.36
N ARG A 271 9.99 20.65 -8.78
CA ARG A 271 8.61 20.54 -9.28
C ARG A 271 8.55 19.96 -10.69
N GLN A 272 9.44 19.03 -10.99
CA GLN A 272 9.49 18.33 -12.26
C GLN A 272 9.24 16.84 -12.07
N TYR A 273 8.60 16.24 -13.07
CA TYR A 273 8.55 14.78 -13.16
C TYR A 273 9.87 14.27 -13.70
N GLU A 274 10.41 13.26 -13.03
CA GLU A 274 11.65 12.57 -13.38
C GLU A 274 11.34 11.14 -13.81
N PRO A 275 12.14 10.56 -14.73
CA PRO A 275 11.99 9.16 -15.09
C PRO A 275 12.16 8.28 -13.85
N TYR A 276 11.53 7.10 -13.85
CA TYR A 276 11.62 6.16 -12.73
C TYR A 276 13.07 5.79 -12.34
N SER A 277 13.99 5.76 -13.31
CA SER A 277 15.41 5.50 -13.09
C SER A 277 16.14 6.57 -12.26
N ALA A 278 15.52 7.72 -12.01
CA ALA A 278 16.08 8.78 -11.17
C ALA A 278 15.90 8.52 -9.66
N GLY A 279 14.94 7.66 -9.29
CA GLY A 279 14.67 7.30 -7.89
C GLY A 279 15.32 5.99 -7.45
N THR A 280 15.10 5.64 -6.19
CA THR A 280 15.58 4.40 -5.57
C THR A 280 14.67 3.21 -5.80
N GLY A 281 13.50 3.42 -6.41
CA GLY A 281 12.51 2.37 -6.56
C GLY A 281 11.71 2.09 -5.30
N ASN A 282 11.72 3.01 -4.32
CA ASN A 282 10.94 2.94 -3.08
C ASN A 282 9.88 4.06 -3.06
N GLY A 283 9.23 4.29 -4.20
CA GLY A 283 8.27 5.36 -4.38
C GLY A 283 6.96 5.13 -3.64
N VAL A 284 6.35 6.20 -3.14
CA VAL A 284 4.97 6.18 -2.63
C VAL A 284 4.06 6.84 -3.65
N ASN A 285 3.16 6.04 -4.21
CA ASN A 285 2.04 6.57 -4.99
C ASN A 285 0.96 7.04 -4.01
N ALA A 286 0.40 8.23 -4.24
CA ALA A 286 -0.78 8.69 -3.51
C ALA A 286 -1.93 8.80 -4.52
N ILE A 287 -2.80 7.79 -4.51
CA ILE A 287 -3.77 7.57 -5.58
C ILE A 287 -5.19 7.73 -5.04
N PHE A 288 -5.99 8.53 -5.72
CA PHE A 288 -7.44 8.51 -5.63
C PHE A 288 -7.99 7.73 -6.82
N MET A 289 -8.82 6.71 -6.56
CA MET A 289 -9.40 5.87 -7.62
C MET A 289 -10.60 6.59 -8.26
N THR A 290 -10.83 6.40 -9.56
CA THR A 290 -11.99 6.97 -10.28
C THR A 290 -12.99 5.90 -10.73
N ASP A 291 -14.09 6.30 -11.34
CA ASP A 291 -15.05 5.43 -12.02
C ASP A 291 -14.57 4.94 -13.41
N ASP A 292 -13.64 5.67 -14.04
CA ASP A 292 -13.05 5.23 -15.29
C ASP A 292 -12.24 3.93 -15.14
N ARG A 293 -12.24 3.11 -16.19
CA ARG A 293 -11.38 1.93 -16.28
C ARG A 293 -9.95 2.34 -16.65
N ARG A 294 -8.96 1.84 -15.91
CA ARG A 294 -7.55 2.05 -16.27
C ARG A 294 -7.11 1.21 -17.47
N TYR A 295 -7.55 -0.05 -17.51
CA TYR A 295 -7.14 -1.00 -18.54
C TYR A 295 -8.34 -1.68 -19.21
N ALA A 296 -8.29 -1.79 -20.54
CA ALA A 296 -9.34 -2.45 -21.32
C ALA A 296 -9.43 -3.98 -21.05
N ALA A 297 -8.36 -4.59 -20.56
CA ALA A 297 -8.28 -6.03 -20.32
C ALA A 297 -8.22 -6.42 -18.84
N MET A 298 -8.26 -5.47 -17.90
CA MET A 298 -8.16 -5.76 -16.48
C MET A 298 -9.17 -4.92 -15.68
N PRO A 299 -9.94 -5.52 -14.77
CA PRO A 299 -10.71 -4.81 -13.76
C PRO A 299 -9.79 -3.95 -12.92
N GLY A 300 -10.18 -2.70 -12.72
CA GLY A 300 -9.34 -1.72 -12.08
C GLY A 300 -9.65 -0.33 -12.58
N THR A 301 -9.69 0.58 -11.64
CA THR A 301 -10.04 1.98 -11.84
C THR A 301 -8.83 2.80 -12.25
N GLU A 302 -9.06 3.87 -13.01
CA GLU A 302 -8.06 4.88 -13.30
C GLU A 302 -7.69 5.67 -12.03
N TYR A 303 -6.52 6.30 -12.09
CA TYR A 303 -5.85 6.93 -10.97
C TYR A 303 -5.80 8.44 -11.14
N LEU A 304 -6.14 9.15 -10.08
CA LEU A 304 -5.82 10.57 -9.90
C LEU A 304 -4.66 10.70 -8.94
N MET A 305 -3.59 11.32 -9.41
CA MET A 305 -2.34 11.46 -8.65
C MET A 305 -2.04 12.95 -8.53
N GLN A 306 -2.15 13.45 -7.31
CA GLN A 306 -1.73 14.80 -6.93
C GLN A 306 -0.30 14.74 -6.37
N SER A 307 0.56 15.65 -6.81
CA SER A 307 1.90 15.81 -6.26
C SER A 307 2.35 17.27 -6.33
N GLU A 308 3.50 17.59 -5.73
CA GLU A 308 4.13 18.91 -5.85
C GLU A 308 4.52 19.28 -7.30
N CYS A 309 4.56 18.30 -8.20
CA CYS A 309 4.83 18.49 -9.63
C CYS A 309 3.55 18.75 -10.44
N GLY A 310 2.38 18.68 -9.79
CA GLY A 310 1.07 18.91 -10.36
C GLY A 310 0.18 17.68 -10.36
N TYR A 311 -0.88 17.76 -11.16
CA TYR A 311 -1.91 16.74 -11.28
C TYR A 311 -1.66 15.81 -12.47
N ARG A 312 -1.93 14.51 -12.29
CA ARG A 312 -1.92 13.49 -13.34
C ARG A 312 -3.15 12.60 -13.24
N LYS A 313 -3.77 12.36 -14.40
CA LYS A 313 -4.77 11.33 -14.67
C LYS A 313 -4.32 10.55 -15.91
N GLY A 314 -4.36 9.23 -15.85
CA GLY A 314 -3.94 8.36 -16.94
C GLY A 314 -2.46 8.44 -17.29
N GLY A 315 -2.04 7.55 -18.20
CA GLY A 315 -0.64 7.41 -18.57
C GLY A 315 0.23 6.89 -17.41
N ALA A 316 1.29 7.63 -17.09
CA ALA A 316 2.28 7.19 -16.11
C ALA A 316 1.73 7.22 -14.67
N ILE A 317 2.07 6.19 -13.88
CA ILE A 317 1.89 6.22 -12.42
C ILE A 317 2.98 7.13 -11.84
N VAL A 318 2.60 8.04 -10.95
CA VAL A 318 3.51 8.99 -10.31
C VAL A 318 3.70 8.64 -8.85
N SER A 319 4.94 8.32 -8.49
CA SER A 319 5.41 8.32 -7.11
C SER A 319 5.52 9.77 -6.64
N THR A 320 4.70 10.14 -5.66
CA THR A 320 4.66 11.50 -5.09
C THR A 320 5.91 11.83 -4.29
N VAL A 321 6.52 10.81 -3.69
CA VAL A 321 7.78 10.84 -2.95
C VAL A 321 8.56 9.55 -3.19
N ASP A 322 9.84 9.56 -2.84
CA ASP A 322 10.71 8.37 -2.81
C ASP A 322 11.24 8.19 -1.39
N LEU A 323 10.96 7.04 -0.77
CA LEU A 323 11.38 6.74 0.59
C LEU A 323 12.89 6.46 0.64
N LYS A 324 13.46 6.55 1.84
CA LYS A 324 14.79 6.05 2.18
C LYS A 324 14.67 4.95 3.25
N PRO A 325 14.38 3.70 2.88
CA PRO A 325 14.26 2.60 3.84
C PRO A 325 15.54 2.36 4.65
N GLU A 326 16.70 2.78 4.15
CA GLU A 326 18.00 2.67 4.85
C GLU A 326 18.08 3.51 6.13
N LEU A 327 17.18 4.49 6.30
CA LEU A 327 17.10 5.28 7.53
C LEU A 327 16.23 4.60 8.61
N LEU A 328 15.53 3.51 8.27
CA LEU A 328 14.74 2.74 9.22
C LEU A 328 15.65 1.80 10.03
N PRO A 329 15.43 1.62 11.35
CA PRO A 329 14.31 2.11 12.14
C PRO A 329 14.50 3.50 12.76
N ASP A 330 15.67 4.12 12.61
CA ASP A 330 16.03 5.33 13.35
C ASP A 330 15.22 6.57 12.92
N GLU A 331 14.75 6.59 11.67
CA GLU A 331 13.89 7.64 11.10
C GLU A 331 12.57 7.05 10.59
N PRO A 332 11.49 7.06 11.40
CA PRO A 332 10.21 6.50 11.00
C PRO A 332 9.50 7.38 9.96
N TYR A 333 8.60 6.73 9.20
CA TYR A 333 7.64 7.41 8.32
C TYR A 333 6.24 7.32 8.93
N THR A 334 5.42 8.33 8.70
CA THR A 334 4.00 8.32 9.09
C THR A 334 3.13 8.43 7.86
N PHE A 335 2.08 7.62 7.79
CA PHE A 335 1.08 7.64 6.73
C PHE A 335 -0.30 7.80 7.33
N ALA A 336 -1.14 8.63 6.71
CA ALA A 336 -2.49 8.85 7.20
C ALA A 336 -3.51 9.05 6.08
N VAL A 337 -4.73 8.58 6.33
CA VAL A 337 -5.90 8.91 5.53
C VAL A 337 -6.97 9.53 6.41
N GLU A 338 -7.57 10.60 5.92
CA GLU A 338 -8.64 11.35 6.56
C GLU A 338 -9.86 11.41 5.64
N ARG A 339 -11.06 11.20 6.18
CA ARG A 339 -12.35 11.49 5.54
C ARG A 339 -13.04 12.58 6.35
N ARG A 340 -13.27 13.74 5.75
CA ARG A 340 -13.94 14.89 6.40
C ARG A 340 -14.53 15.83 5.38
N GLY A 341 -15.71 16.39 5.66
CA GLY A 341 -16.28 17.48 4.87
C GLY A 341 -16.48 17.14 3.38
N GLY A 342 -16.83 15.89 3.07
CA GLY A 342 -17.04 15.46 1.68
C GLY A 342 -15.75 15.24 0.88
N ALA A 343 -14.62 14.96 1.54
CA ALA A 343 -13.32 14.78 0.91
C ALA A 343 -12.51 13.66 1.58
N TYR A 344 -11.55 13.11 0.82
CA TYR A 344 -10.44 12.33 1.36
C TYR A 344 -9.15 13.15 1.33
N THR A 345 -8.32 13.00 2.37
CA THR A 345 -6.96 13.53 2.43
C THR A 345 -5.96 12.41 2.70
N MET A 346 -4.92 12.29 1.88
CA MET A 346 -3.77 11.44 2.13
C MET A 346 -2.61 12.31 2.65
N GLU A 347 -1.94 11.86 3.71
CA GLU A 347 -0.77 12.51 4.29
C GLU A 347 0.38 11.51 4.44
N MET A 348 1.59 11.94 4.10
CA MET A 348 2.82 11.21 4.39
C MET A 348 3.91 12.13 4.92
N SER A 349 4.64 11.65 5.93
CA SER A 349 5.69 12.39 6.62
C SER A 349 6.92 11.51 6.82
N GLY A 350 8.12 12.08 6.66
CA GLY A 350 9.38 11.38 6.88
C GLY A 350 10.55 12.06 6.17
N VAL A 351 11.63 11.30 5.92
CA VAL A 351 12.83 11.77 5.21
C VAL A 351 12.88 11.19 3.81
N PHE A 352 12.52 11.97 2.80
CA PHE A 352 12.41 11.51 1.41
C PHE A 352 13.68 11.77 0.60
N ALA A 353 13.92 10.99 -0.45
CA ALA A 353 15.15 11.03 -1.22
C ALA A 353 15.43 12.41 -1.85
N HIS A 354 14.40 13.01 -2.45
CA HIS A 354 14.50 14.28 -3.16
C HIS A 354 14.13 15.52 -2.32
N ALA A 355 13.51 15.34 -1.15
CA ALA A 355 12.95 16.44 -0.35
C ALA A 355 13.60 16.62 1.03
N GLY A 356 14.36 15.63 1.51
CA GLY A 356 14.75 15.59 2.92
C GLY A 356 13.53 15.41 3.83
N ARG A 357 13.58 15.98 5.04
CA ARG A 357 12.46 15.89 5.99
C ARG A 357 11.30 16.76 5.53
N ALA A 358 10.16 16.14 5.24
CA ALA A 358 8.97 16.86 4.78
C ALA A 358 7.67 16.17 5.22
N THR A 359 6.56 16.86 5.02
CA THR A 359 5.20 16.33 5.11
C THR A 359 4.43 16.78 3.89
N PHE A 360 3.80 15.84 3.19
CA PHE A 360 2.97 16.10 2.02
C PHE A 360 1.53 15.72 2.32
N ARG A 361 0.58 16.59 1.94
CA ARG A 361 -0.86 16.38 2.11
C ARG A 361 -1.56 16.63 0.79
N TYR A 362 -2.37 15.67 0.35
CA TYR A 362 -3.15 15.75 -0.88
C TYR A 362 -4.62 15.53 -0.56
N THR A 363 -5.46 16.51 -0.90
CA THR A 363 -6.90 16.52 -0.58
C THR A 363 -7.71 16.55 -1.84
N ARG A 364 -8.76 15.73 -1.89
CA ARG A 364 -9.71 15.73 -2.99
C ARG A 364 -11.13 15.53 -2.49
N SER A 365 -12.04 16.38 -2.96
CA SER A 365 -13.47 16.22 -2.71
C SER A 365 -13.98 14.95 -3.37
N PHE A 366 -15.04 14.33 -2.83
CA PHE A 366 -15.66 13.11 -3.36
C PHE A 366 -16.00 13.21 -4.84
N VAL A 367 -16.41 14.40 -5.30
CA VAL A 367 -16.46 14.76 -6.71
C VAL A 367 -15.80 16.11 -6.85
N GLN A 368 -14.79 16.21 -7.70
CA GLN A 368 -14.09 17.47 -7.99
C GLN A 368 -13.88 17.58 -9.50
N ASP A 369 -14.22 18.71 -10.09
CA ASP A 369 -14.06 18.95 -11.53
C ASP A 369 -14.80 17.92 -12.41
N GLY A 370 -15.91 17.37 -11.92
CA GLY A 370 -16.72 16.34 -12.59
C GLY A 370 -16.21 14.90 -12.41
N GLU A 371 -15.10 14.72 -11.72
CA GLU A 371 -14.38 13.44 -11.59
C GLU A 371 -14.54 12.90 -10.15
N PRO A 372 -15.16 11.71 -9.97
CA PRO A 372 -15.42 11.16 -8.65
C PRO A 372 -14.18 10.47 -8.04
N ILE A 373 -14.23 10.29 -6.73
CA ILE A 373 -13.49 9.24 -6.05
C ILE A 373 -14.38 7.99 -6.04
N TRP A 374 -13.89 6.89 -6.60
CA TRP A 374 -14.59 5.62 -6.70
C TRP A 374 -15.23 5.22 -5.36
N HIS A 375 -16.51 4.87 -5.41
CA HIS A 375 -17.27 4.36 -4.26
C HIS A 375 -17.18 5.24 -2.99
N TYR A 376 -17.06 6.58 -3.12
CA TYR A 376 -16.93 7.46 -1.95
C TYR A 376 -18.11 7.39 -0.95
N ASN A 377 -19.28 6.92 -1.41
CA ASN A 377 -20.52 6.86 -0.64
C ASN A 377 -20.51 5.70 0.36
N GLN A 378 -20.56 6.03 1.64
CA GLN A 378 -20.77 5.08 2.74
C GLN A 378 -22.25 4.78 2.97
N ARG A 379 -23.15 5.65 2.49
CA ARG A 379 -24.60 5.49 2.60
C ARG A 379 -25.29 5.70 1.25
N PRO A 380 -26.47 5.11 1.04
CA PRO A 380 -27.22 5.26 -0.21
C PRO A 380 -27.56 6.70 -0.58
N ASP A 381 -27.74 7.59 0.40
CA ASP A 381 -28.10 8.99 0.20
C ASP A 381 -26.94 9.90 -0.21
N GLU A 382 -25.69 9.43 -0.12
CA GLU A 382 -24.50 10.22 -0.49
C GLU A 382 -24.23 10.22 -2.01
N TYR A 383 -24.92 9.38 -2.77
CA TYR A 383 -24.67 9.19 -4.20
C TYR A 383 -25.97 8.92 -4.97
N ASP A 384 -26.09 9.52 -6.15
CA ASP A 384 -27.31 9.54 -6.96
C ASP A 384 -27.28 8.63 -8.20
N GLY A 385 -26.20 7.86 -8.40
CA GLY A 385 -26.06 6.95 -9.54
C GLY A 385 -25.42 7.58 -10.78
N ARG A 386 -24.96 8.84 -10.74
CA ARG A 386 -24.49 9.55 -11.94
C ARG A 386 -23.20 9.00 -12.60
N PHE A 387 -22.47 8.12 -11.91
CA PHE A 387 -21.22 7.50 -12.36
C PHE A 387 -21.37 5.99 -12.57
N ASP A 388 -22.62 5.50 -12.64
CA ASP A 388 -22.90 4.10 -12.87
C ASP A 388 -22.51 3.69 -14.30
N ALA A 389 -21.97 2.48 -14.44
CA ALA A 389 -21.51 1.96 -15.73
C ALA A 389 -21.68 0.44 -15.81
N ASP A 390 -21.61 -0.08 -17.02
CA ASP A 390 -21.48 -1.51 -17.27
C ASP A 390 -20.07 -1.80 -17.78
N TRP A 391 -19.39 -2.79 -17.19
CA TRP A 391 -18.09 -3.24 -17.66
C TRP A 391 -18.20 -4.60 -18.33
N THR A 392 -17.67 -4.71 -19.55
CA THR A 392 -17.69 -5.96 -20.31
C THR A 392 -16.29 -6.55 -20.44
N TRP A 393 -16.21 -7.86 -20.21
CA TRP A 393 -15.03 -8.70 -20.34
C TRP A 393 -15.30 -9.79 -21.36
N THR A 394 -14.35 -10.06 -22.24
CA THR A 394 -14.48 -11.12 -23.24
C THR A 394 -13.19 -11.92 -23.29
N GLY A 395 -13.33 -13.24 -23.33
CA GLY A 395 -12.21 -14.16 -23.41
C GLY A 395 -12.66 -15.56 -23.84
N PRO A 396 -11.77 -16.57 -23.74
CA PRO A 396 -12.06 -17.94 -24.12
C PRO A 396 -13.24 -18.57 -23.36
N GLY A 397 -13.55 -18.07 -22.16
CA GLY A 397 -14.69 -18.51 -21.35
C GLY A 397 -16.04 -17.88 -21.74
N GLY A 398 -16.06 -16.94 -22.69
CA GLY A 398 -17.26 -16.25 -23.14
C GLY A 398 -17.21 -14.74 -22.87
N THR A 399 -18.37 -14.17 -22.55
CA THR A 399 -18.53 -12.75 -22.24
C THR A 399 -19.18 -12.59 -20.87
N LEU A 400 -18.56 -11.78 -20.02
CA LEU A 400 -19.09 -11.32 -18.75
C LEU A 400 -19.44 -9.84 -18.86
N VAL A 401 -20.61 -9.48 -18.35
CA VAL A 401 -21.01 -8.08 -18.18
C VAL A 401 -21.24 -7.86 -16.69
N ASP A 402 -20.36 -7.07 -16.08
CA ASP A 402 -20.56 -6.47 -14.77
C ASP A 402 -21.52 -5.31 -14.94
N ARG A 403 -22.76 -5.47 -14.46
CA ARG A 403 -23.83 -4.50 -14.69
C ARG A 403 -24.01 -3.62 -13.47
N GLY A 404 -24.08 -2.31 -13.71
CA GLY A 404 -24.25 -1.34 -12.66
C GLY A 404 -23.09 -1.41 -11.66
N THR A 405 -21.88 -1.11 -12.12
CA THR A 405 -20.66 -1.16 -11.29
C THR A 405 -20.74 -0.19 -10.11
N TRP A 406 -21.53 0.88 -10.23
CA TRP A 406 -21.78 1.82 -9.15
C TRP A 406 -23.21 2.37 -9.21
N PRO A 407 -24.22 1.57 -8.84
CA PRO A 407 -25.62 1.88 -9.10
C PRO A 407 -26.17 2.86 -8.07
N ALA A 408 -27.22 3.60 -8.44
CA ALA A 408 -27.94 4.46 -7.51
C ALA A 408 -28.46 3.66 -6.29
N GLY A 409 -28.39 4.25 -5.09
CA GLY A 409 -28.83 3.58 -3.85
C GLY A 409 -27.85 2.53 -3.30
N SER A 410 -26.68 2.36 -3.91
CA SER A 410 -25.57 1.58 -3.38
C SER A 410 -24.92 2.24 -2.16
N ALA A 411 -24.15 1.46 -1.39
CA ALA A 411 -23.35 1.97 -0.28
C ALA A 411 -22.14 1.09 -0.05
N TYR A 412 -20.98 1.71 0.13
CA TYR A 412 -19.70 1.05 0.26
C TYR A 412 -19.03 1.49 1.56
N PRO A 413 -18.84 0.60 2.54
CA PRO A 413 -18.18 0.97 3.81
C PRO A 413 -16.75 1.43 3.57
N ASP A 414 -16.23 2.22 4.51
CA ASP A 414 -14.79 2.47 4.58
C ASP A 414 -14.14 1.50 5.57
N ARG A 415 -13.15 0.76 5.09
CA ARG A 415 -12.28 -0.09 5.90
C ARG A 415 -10.84 0.24 5.54
N PHE A 416 -10.01 0.58 6.53
CA PHE A 416 -8.61 0.77 6.22
C PHE A 416 -7.86 -0.56 6.14
N MET A 417 -6.75 -0.55 5.41
CA MET A 417 -5.84 -1.67 5.22
C MET A 417 -4.39 -1.21 5.22
N ILE A 418 -3.51 -1.97 5.87
CA ILE A 418 -2.06 -1.81 5.89
C ILE A 418 -1.45 -3.20 5.68
N GLY A 419 -0.50 -3.36 4.75
CA GLY A 419 0.16 -4.65 4.53
C GLY A 419 0.33 -5.02 3.07
N ASP A 420 0.45 -6.32 2.81
CA ASP A 420 0.35 -6.90 1.48
C ASP A 420 -1.01 -7.59 1.31
N PRO A 421 -1.87 -7.08 0.42
CA PRO A 421 -3.13 -7.72 0.09
C PRO A 421 -3.04 -8.68 -1.10
N HIS A 422 -1.91 -8.80 -1.79
CA HIS A 422 -1.84 -9.47 -3.08
C HIS A 422 -1.29 -10.89 -2.98
N MET A 423 -2.17 -11.87 -3.13
CA MET A 423 -1.84 -13.29 -3.02
C MET A 423 -0.93 -13.87 -4.12
N ASN A 424 -0.42 -13.04 -5.05
CA ASN A 424 0.41 -13.46 -6.18
C ASN A 424 1.50 -12.44 -6.57
N PHE A 425 1.80 -11.46 -5.72
CA PHE A 425 2.78 -10.43 -6.06
C PHE A 425 3.88 -10.26 -5.03
N TYR A 426 3.62 -9.89 -3.77
CA TYR A 426 4.69 -9.30 -2.95
C TYR A 426 5.35 -10.26 -1.95
N GLU A 427 6.64 -10.04 -1.69
CA GLU A 427 7.42 -10.81 -0.73
C GLU A 427 8.29 -9.84 0.07
N GLY A 428 8.33 -10.00 1.39
CA GLY A 428 9.06 -9.06 2.21
C GLY A 428 8.73 -9.07 3.69
N SER A 429 9.10 -7.97 4.35
CA SER A 429 8.71 -7.74 5.73
C SER A 429 8.50 -6.26 6.01
N ALA A 430 7.69 -5.95 7.01
CA ALA A 430 7.48 -4.58 7.47
C ALA A 430 7.40 -4.54 9.01
N ARG A 431 7.69 -3.37 9.57
CA ARG A 431 7.58 -3.10 11.00
C ARG A 431 6.76 -1.86 11.25
N VAL A 432 5.74 -1.98 12.08
CA VAL A 432 4.80 -0.90 12.40
C VAL A 432 4.86 -0.63 13.90
N ASP A 433 5.07 0.63 14.27
CA ASP A 433 5.17 1.07 15.66
C ASP A 433 3.81 1.30 16.29
N ASP A 434 2.89 1.89 15.53
CA ASP A 434 1.57 2.19 16.02
C ASP A 434 0.57 2.39 14.88
N ILE A 435 -0.70 2.19 15.24
CA ILE A 435 -1.85 2.61 14.44
C ILE A 435 -2.78 3.41 15.35
N ARG A 436 -3.22 4.58 14.90
CA ARG A 436 -4.12 5.48 15.65
C ARG A 436 -5.34 5.82 14.82
N MET A 437 -6.48 5.92 15.49
CA MET A 437 -7.74 6.34 14.90
C MET A 437 -8.31 7.53 15.65
N TYR A 438 -8.74 8.53 14.90
CA TYR A 438 -9.32 9.76 15.39
C TYR A 438 -10.67 10.01 14.72
N VAL A 439 -11.51 10.77 15.41
CA VAL A 439 -12.76 11.35 14.89
C VAL A 439 -12.74 12.85 15.16
N PRO A 440 -13.58 13.67 14.50
CA PRO A 440 -13.70 15.08 14.84
C PRO A 440 -14.03 15.29 16.33
N ASP A 441 -13.51 16.38 16.91
CA ASP A 441 -13.81 16.80 18.29
C ASP A 441 -15.29 17.10 18.53
#